data_AF-B6B430-F1
#
_entry.id   AF-B6B430-F1
#
_cell.length_a   1.000
_cell.length_b   1.000
_cell.length_c   1.000
_cell.angle_alpha   90.00
_cell.angle_beta   90.00
_cell.angle_gamma   90.00
#
_symmetry.space_group_name_H-M   'P 1'
#
loop_
_entity.id
_entity.type
_entity.pdbx_description
1 polymer ?
#
loop_
_entity_poly.entity_id
_entity_poly.type
_entity_poly.pdbx_seq_one_letter_code
_entity_poly.pdbx_strand_id
1 'polypeptide(L)' 'MCDFHLALAQAPSDLTSKSARLKWLEAQLPDIAANGTDLVLLPELFACGYGIGDQIHSSAEPRGGKNGASFGTFGASV' A
#
# COMPACT_ATOMS: atom_id res chain seq x y z
N MET A 1 -21.31 20.72 3.19
CA MET A 1 -19.89 20.32 3.16
C MET A 1 -19.83 18.98 2.46
N CYS A 2 -18.85 18.75 1.59
CA CYS A 2 -18.61 17.39 1.10
C CYS A 2 -17.92 16.62 2.22
N ASP A 3 -18.38 15.40 2.49
CA ASP A 3 -17.76 14.52 3.47
C ASP A 3 -16.42 13.99 2.93
N PHE A 4 -15.46 13.74 3.82
CA PHE A 4 -14.16 13.16 3.48
C PHE A 4 -14.14 11.68 3.87
N HIS A 5 -13.84 10.80 2.93
CA HIS A 5 -13.90 9.36 3.10
C HIS A 5 -12.50 8.75 3.17
N LEU A 6 -12.19 8.14 4.31
CA LEU A 6 -10.93 7.44 4.57
C LEU A 6 -11.15 5.93 4.59
N ALA A 7 -10.38 5.19 3.80
CA ALA A 7 -10.32 3.72 3.88
C ALA A 7 -9.06 3.26 4.62
N LEU A 8 -9.22 2.28 5.51
CA LEU A 8 -8.13 1.60 6.19
C LEU A 8 -7.92 0.23 5.52
N ALA A 9 -6.85 0.07 4.76
CA ALA A 9 -6.59 -1.16 4.02
C ALA A 9 -5.63 -2.07 4.79
N GLN A 10 -6.18 -3.05 5.50
CA GLN A 10 -5.41 -3.99 6.32
C GLN A 10 -5.03 -5.24 5.52
N ALA A 11 -3.75 -5.34 5.17
CA ALA A 11 -3.22 -6.48 4.43
C ALA A 11 -3.24 -7.77 5.27
N PRO A 12 -3.52 -8.94 4.67
CA PRO A 12 -3.33 -10.24 5.32
C PRO A 12 -1.90 -10.42 5.81
N SER A 13 -1.74 -11.01 7.01
CA SER A 13 -0.45 -11.18 7.67
C SER A 13 0.46 -12.22 7.00
N ASP A 14 -0.12 -13.13 6.24
CA ASP A 14 0.56 -14.22 5.53
C ASP A 14 1.14 -13.80 4.17
N LEU A 15 0.90 -12.56 3.73
CA LEU A 15 1.63 -11.98 2.60
C LEU A 15 3.08 -11.77 3.00
N THR A 16 3.99 -12.64 2.57
CA THR A 16 5.40 -12.58 3.01
C THR A 16 6.25 -11.64 2.17
N SER A 17 5.96 -11.50 0.88
CA SER A 17 6.77 -10.67 -0.04
C SER A 17 6.17 -9.28 -0.29
N LYS A 18 7.02 -8.35 -0.74
CA LYS A 18 6.60 -7.00 -1.15
C LYS A 18 5.68 -7.04 -2.38
N SER A 19 6.02 -7.87 -3.37
CA SER A 19 5.23 -8.02 -4.59
C SER A 19 3.85 -8.59 -4.31
N ALA A 20 3.73 -9.54 -3.37
CA ALA A 20 2.44 -10.06 -2.94
C ALA A 20 1.56 -8.98 -2.31
N ARG A 21 2.15 -8.10 -1.48
CA ARG A 21 1.45 -6.96 -0.88
C ARG A 21 1.01 -5.93 -1.93
N LEU A 22 1.88 -5.54 -2.85
CA LEU A 22 1.51 -4.60 -3.92
C LEU A 22 0.40 -5.16 -4.82
N LYS A 23 0.48 -6.44 -5.20
CA LYS A 23 -0.56 -7.10 -5.98
C LYS A 23 -1.89 -7.20 -5.22
N TRP A 24 -1.82 -7.46 -3.91
CA TRP A 24 -3.00 -7.45 -3.06
C TRP A 24 -3.66 -6.06 -3.04
N LEU A 25 -2.87 -5.00 -2.83
CA LEU A 25 -3.37 -3.62 -2.82
C LEU A 25 -3.99 -3.25 -4.17
N GLU A 26 -3.31 -3.55 -5.27
CA GLU A 26 -3.81 -3.32 -6.63
C GLU A 26 -5.19 -3.97 -6.85
N ALA A 27 -5.41 -5.17 -6.30
CA ALA A 27 -6.70 -5.85 -6.37
C ALA A 27 -7.79 -5.24 -5.48
N GLN A 28 -7.45 -4.51 -4.40
CA GLN A 28 -8.44 -3.86 -3.52
C GLN A 28 -8.85 -2.47 -4.00
N LEU A 29 -7.97 -1.76 -4.71
CA LEU A 29 -8.17 -0.36 -5.08
C LEU A 29 -9.46 -0.08 -5.87
N PRO A 30 -9.90 -0.91 -6.83
CA PRO A 30 -11.14 -0.65 -7.57
C PRO A 30 -12.38 -0.58 -6.66
N ASP A 31 -12.52 -1.50 -5.72
CA ASP A 31 -13.65 -1.54 -4.80
C ASP A 31 -13.58 -0.38 -3.79
N ILE A 32 -12.37 -0.04 -3.33
CA ILE A 32 -12.15 1.10 -2.43
C ILE A 32 -12.51 2.43 -3.13
N ALA A 33 -12.12 2.59 -4.39
CA ALA A 33 -12.44 3.75 -5.20
C ALA A 33 -13.95 3.85 -5.50
N ALA A 34 -14.61 2.72 -5.80
CA ALA A 34 -16.05 2.65 -6.01
C ALA A 34 -16.87 3.10 -4.79
N ASN A 35 -16.31 3.00 -3.57
CA ASN A 35 -16.93 3.52 -2.35
C ASN A 35 -16.76 5.04 -2.15
N GLY A 36 -16.19 5.75 -3.13
CA GLY A 36 -15.96 7.19 -3.06
C GLY A 36 -14.91 7.57 -2.01
N THR A 37 -13.87 6.74 -1.85
CA THR A 37 -12.77 6.99 -0.90
C THR A 37 -11.82 8.05 -1.43
N ASP A 38 -11.50 9.07 -0.61
CA ASP A 38 -10.52 10.12 -0.95
C ASP A 38 -9.08 9.71 -0.61
N LEU A 39 -8.90 8.91 0.45
CA LEU A 39 -7.59 8.48 0.92
C LEU A 39 -7.61 7.04 1.41
N VAL A 40 -6.58 6.28 1.04
CA VAL A 40 -6.32 4.94 1.57
C VAL A 40 -5.11 4.99 2.51
N LEU A 41 -5.31 4.57 3.75
CA LEU A 41 -4.24 4.40 4.73
C LEU A 41 -3.79 2.93 4.75
N LEU A 42 -2.49 2.72 4.58
CA LEU A 42 -1.85 1.41 4.69
C LEU A 42 -1.15 1.28 6.05
N PRO A 43 -1.08 0.06 6.61
CA PRO A 43 -0.42 -0.14 7.88
C PRO A 43 1.11 0.02 7.78
N GLU A 44 1.74 0.27 8.91
CA GLU A 44 3.18 0.55 9.01
C GLU A 44 4.02 -0.54 8.34
N LEU A 45 5.13 -0.17 7.70
CA LEU A 45 6.02 -1.12 7.01
C LEU A 45 5.36 -1.97 5.91
N PHE A 46 4.16 -1.65 5.42
CA PHE A 46 3.48 -2.40 4.36
C PHE A 46 4.41 -2.73 3.17
N ALA A 47 5.20 -1.76 2.71
CA ALA A 47 6.11 -1.97 1.58
C ALA A 47 7.39 -2.74 1.93
N CYS A 48 7.78 -2.80 3.21
CA CYS A 48 9.04 -3.41 3.66
C CYS A 48 8.84 -4.82 4.21
N GLY A 49 7.71 -5.08 4.86
CA GLY A 49 7.39 -6.33 5.57
C GLY A 49 7.53 -6.18 7.09
N TYR A 50 6.84 -7.06 7.82
CA TYR A 50 6.86 -7.12 9.28
C TYR A 50 7.81 -8.21 9.77
N GLY A 51 8.42 -8.00 10.94
CA GLY A 51 9.26 -9.03 11.57
C GLY A 51 10.52 -9.39 10.77
N ILE A 52 11.01 -8.47 9.93
CA ILE A 52 12.10 -8.75 8.98
C ILE A 52 13.52 -8.59 9.56
N GLY A 53 13.65 -8.04 10.78
CA GLY A 53 14.94 -7.86 11.45
C GLY A 53 15.98 -7.14 10.57
N ASP A 54 17.18 -7.70 10.50
CA ASP A 54 18.31 -7.14 9.73
C ASP A 54 18.05 -7.08 8.21
N GLN A 55 17.05 -7.81 7.71
CA GLN A 55 16.64 -7.72 6.30
C GLN A 55 16.04 -6.35 5.96
N ILE A 56 15.76 -5.50 6.96
CA ILE A 56 15.37 -4.11 6.74
C ILE A 56 16.40 -3.35 5.90
N HIS A 57 17.69 -3.64 6.02
CA HIS A 57 18.73 -2.91 5.27
C HIS A 57 18.68 -3.19 3.76
N SER A 58 18.28 -4.40 3.38
CA SER A 58 18.07 -4.75 1.97
C SER A 58 16.64 -4.47 1.50
N SER A 59 15.69 -4.37 2.44
CA SER A 59 14.27 -4.14 2.13
C SER A 59 13.85 -2.68 2.14
N ALA A 60 14.51 -1.81 2.89
CA ALA A 60 14.22 -0.39 2.88
C ALA A 60 14.51 0.19 1.50
N GLU A 61 13.61 1.04 1.01
CA GLU A 61 13.86 1.80 -0.20
C GLU A 61 14.44 3.18 0.13
N PRO A 62 15.37 3.70 -0.69
CA PRO A 62 15.75 5.10 -0.59
C PRO A 62 14.54 6.00 -0.86
N ARG A 63 14.63 7.25 -0.41
CA ARG A 63 13.62 8.27 -0.75
C ARG A 63 13.47 8.38 -2.28
N GLY A 64 12.25 8.19 -2.78
CA GLY A 64 11.96 8.17 -4.22
C GLY A 64 12.18 6.81 -4.88
N GLY A 65 12.31 5.73 -4.11
CA GLY A 65 12.35 4.37 -4.63
C GLY A 65 11.08 3.97 -5.39
N LYS A 66 11.20 2.87 -6.13
CA LYS A 66 10.18 2.34 -7.05
C LYS A 66 8.82 2.08 -6.39
N ASN A 67 8.76 1.74 -5.11
CA ASN A 67 7.49 1.57 -4.41
C ASN A 67 6.72 2.89 -4.33
N GLY A 68 7.41 4.00 -4.05
CA GLY A 68 6.82 5.34 -4.09
C GLY A 68 6.20 5.65 -5.45
N ALA A 69 6.89 5.29 -6.53
CA ALA A 69 6.37 5.41 -7.89
C ALA A 69 5.15 4.50 -8.13
N SER A 70 5.17 3.24 -7.68
CA SER A 70 4.03 2.33 -7.78
C SER A 70 2.78 2.86 -7.07
N PHE A 71 2.92 3.43 -5.87
CA PHE A 71 1.81 4.07 -5.17
C PHE A 71 1.27 5.29 -5.92
N GLY A 72 2.14 6.07 -6.56
CA GLY A 72 1.74 7.20 -7.42
C GLY A 72 0.95 6.74 -8.65
N THR A 73 1.37 5.65 -9.30
CA THR A 73 0.64 5.08 -10.45
C THR A 73 -0.74 4.59 -10.06
N PHE A 74 -0.89 3.98 -8.89
CA PHE A 74 -2.19 3.53 -8.39
C PHE A 74 -3.19 4.68 -8.24
N GLY A 75 -2.77 5.85 -7.74
CA GLY A 75 -3.63 7.02 -7.61
C GLY A 75 -4.00 7.71 -8.93
N ALA A 76 -3.30 7.40 -10.03
CA ALA A 76 -3.58 7.96 -11.36
C ALA A 76 -4.48 7.07 -12.24
N SER A 77 -4.69 5.80 -11.84
CA SER A 77 -5.46 4.80 -12.58
C SER A 77 -6.86 4.55 -12.01
N VAL A 78 -7.21 5.21 -10.90
CA VAL A 78 -8.55 5.22 -10.30
C VAL A 78 -9.33 6.47 -10.69
#